data_AF-A0A8T3QMN0-F1
#
_entry.id   AF-A0A8T3QMN0-F1
#
_cell.length_a   1.000
_cell.length_b   1.000
_cell.length_c   1.000
_cell.angle_alpha   90.00
_cell.angle_beta   90.00
_cell.angle_gamma   90.00
#
_symmetry.space_group_name_H-M   'P 1'
#
loop_
_entity.id
_entity.type
_entity.pdbx_description
1 polymer ?
#
loop_
_entity_poly.entity_id
_entity_poly.type
_entity_poly.pdbx_seq_one_letter_code
_entity_poly.pdbx_strand_id
1 'polypeptide(L)'
;MTPDVARAEGLTFRSLPDGLDTPALVLDLARVDANITRLQGEMDARGIALRPHAKTHKSVAIARRQIAAGARGITVATLGEAEVFVAAGIDDVFVAYPIWADGPKAARLRALHDRAPALRVGVDSALGAERLAATVAGGGRALTVLVEVDPGNGRTGLVSAQAVLDVARAADMAGLVVAGVFSHGGHGYRVGGAASAGEDEVRALGAAAAA
;
A
#
# COMPACT_ATOMS: atom_id res chain seq x y z
N MET A 1 -26.21 19.87 -40.49
CA MET A 1 -25.34 18.69 -40.66
C MET A 1 -24.22 18.83 -39.64
N THR A 2 -24.49 18.39 -38.41
CA THR A 2 -23.53 18.38 -37.30
C THR A 2 -22.50 17.27 -37.56
N PRO A 3 -21.21 17.47 -37.29
CA PRO A 3 -20.24 16.41 -37.49
C PRO A 3 -20.49 15.31 -36.47
N ASP A 4 -20.77 14.12 -37.00
CA ASP A 4 -20.82 12.86 -36.28
C ASP A 4 -19.39 12.53 -35.83
N VAL A 5 -19.09 12.81 -34.56
CA VAL A 5 -17.83 12.40 -33.94
C VAL A 5 -18.01 10.92 -33.58
N ALA A 6 -17.52 10.05 -34.45
CA ALA A 6 -17.41 8.62 -34.25
C ALA A 6 -16.86 8.33 -32.85
N ARG A 7 -17.73 7.81 -31.98
CA ARG A 7 -17.40 7.40 -30.63
C ARG A 7 -16.48 6.18 -30.72
N ALA A 8 -15.27 6.30 -30.18
CA ALA A 8 -14.45 5.13 -29.84
C ALA A 8 -15.27 4.24 -28.89
N GLU A 9 -15.62 3.04 -29.35
CA GLU A 9 -16.38 2.06 -28.58
C GLU A 9 -15.59 1.70 -27.30
N GLY A 10 -16.06 2.17 -26.14
CA GLY A 10 -15.50 1.75 -24.84
C GLY A 10 -15.60 2.74 -23.68
N LEU A 11 -15.77 4.04 -23.95
CA LEU A 11 -15.85 5.07 -22.90
C LEU A 11 -17.16 5.87 -22.98
N THR A 12 -18.27 5.23 -22.64
CA THR A 12 -19.54 5.94 -22.41
C THR A 12 -19.70 6.24 -20.91
N PHE A 13 -19.26 7.44 -20.48
CA PHE A 13 -20.02 8.12 -19.42
C PHE A 13 -21.40 8.37 -20.03
N ARG A 14 -22.44 7.70 -19.52
CA ARG A 14 -23.77 7.73 -20.15
C ARG A 14 -24.36 9.15 -20.21
N SER A 15 -23.96 10.02 -19.28
CA SER A 15 -24.03 11.49 -19.35
C SER A 15 -23.23 12.08 -18.17
N LEU A 16 -22.72 13.31 -18.29
CA LEU A 16 -22.22 14.08 -17.14
C LEU A 16 -23.41 14.74 -16.43
N PRO A 17 -23.35 15.01 -15.11
CA PRO A 17 -24.36 15.79 -14.43
C PRO A 17 -24.47 17.21 -15.01
N ASP A 18 -25.70 17.70 -15.20
CA ASP A 18 -25.92 19.08 -15.64
C ASP A 18 -25.42 20.08 -14.59
N GLY A 19 -24.87 21.21 -15.06
CA GLY A 19 -24.39 22.29 -14.18
C GLY A 19 -23.05 22.02 -13.49
N LEU A 20 -22.31 20.98 -13.89
CA LEU A 20 -20.97 20.70 -13.39
C LEU A 20 -19.98 21.76 -13.90
N ASP A 21 -19.35 22.50 -12.98
CA ASP A 21 -18.26 23.41 -13.32
C ASP A 21 -16.99 22.63 -13.70
N THR A 22 -16.25 23.09 -14.71
CA THR A 22 -15.12 22.36 -15.29
C THR A 22 -13.80 23.11 -15.11
N PRO A 23 -12.69 22.42 -14.77
CA PRO A 23 -12.52 20.96 -14.79
C PRO A 23 -13.02 20.25 -13.53
N ALA A 24 -13.60 19.06 -13.71
CA ALA A 24 -14.07 18.22 -12.63
C ALA A 24 -13.62 16.76 -12.82
N LEU A 25 -13.25 16.10 -11.70
CA LEU A 25 -12.99 14.67 -11.65
C LEU A 25 -14.30 13.94 -11.37
N VAL A 26 -14.80 13.18 -12.34
CA VAL A 26 -16.04 12.40 -12.21
C VAL A 26 -15.72 10.92 -12.19
N LEU A 27 -16.37 10.18 -11.28
CA LEU A 27 -16.25 8.73 -11.16
C LEU A 27 -17.60 8.08 -11.46
N ASP A 28 -17.61 7.08 -12.34
CA ASP A 28 -18.75 6.18 -12.51
C ASP A 28 -18.73 5.17 -11.36
N LEU A 29 -19.59 5.37 -10.36
CA LEU A 29 -19.62 4.54 -9.17
C LEU A 29 -20.01 3.08 -9.47
N ALA A 30 -20.81 2.82 -10.50
CA ALA A 30 -21.14 1.45 -10.88
C ALA A 30 -19.91 0.72 -11.43
N ARG A 31 -19.07 1.40 -12.21
CA ARG A 31 -17.76 0.86 -12.64
C ARG A 31 -16.78 0.69 -11.49
N VAL A 32 -16.74 1.63 -10.54
CA VAL A 32 -15.92 1.50 -9.33
C VAL A 32 -16.32 0.26 -8.55
N ASP A 33 -17.61 0.08 -8.27
CA ASP A 33 -18.13 -1.05 -7.48
C ASP A 33 -17.92 -2.39 -8.22
N ALA A 34 -18.11 -2.42 -9.54
CA ALA A 34 -17.83 -3.60 -10.35
C ALA A 34 -16.34 -3.98 -10.32
N ASN A 35 -15.42 -3.01 -10.41
CA ASN A 35 -13.98 -3.25 -10.33
C ASN A 35 -13.54 -3.75 -8.95
N ILE A 36 -14.10 -3.16 -7.88
CA ILE A 36 -13.85 -3.59 -6.51
C ILE A 36 -14.30 -5.05 -6.33
N THR A 37 -15.55 -5.35 -6.71
CA THR A 37 -16.14 -6.68 -6.57
C THR A 37 -15.35 -7.73 -7.34
N ARG A 38 -14.96 -7.41 -8.59
CA ARG A 38 -14.18 -8.32 -9.43
C ARG A 38 -12.84 -8.68 -8.80
N LEU A 39 -12.03 -7.67 -8.42
CA LEU A 39 -10.70 -7.94 -7.87
C LEU A 39 -10.78 -8.65 -6.52
N GLN A 40 -11.74 -8.28 -5.66
CA GLN A 40 -11.94 -8.95 -4.39
C GLN A 40 -12.31 -10.42 -4.59
N GLY A 41 -13.28 -10.72 -5.46
CA GLY A 41 -13.69 -12.10 -5.77
C GLY A 41 -12.56 -12.94 -6.39
N GLU A 42 -11.71 -12.35 -7.24
CA GLU A 42 -10.52 -13.01 -7.78
C GLU A 42 -9.50 -13.39 -6.69
N MET A 43 -9.32 -12.55 -5.68
CA MET A 43 -8.42 -12.80 -4.55
C MET A 43 -9.00 -13.84 -3.58
N ASP A 44 -10.30 -13.74 -3.29
CA ASP A 44 -11.01 -14.70 -2.43
C ASP A 44 -10.98 -16.11 -3.02
N ALA A 45 -11.21 -16.25 -4.33
CA ALA A 45 -11.12 -17.54 -5.05
C ALA A 45 -9.72 -18.18 -4.97
N ARG A 46 -8.68 -17.38 -4.72
CA ARG A 46 -7.28 -17.83 -4.54
C ARG A 46 -6.89 -17.99 -3.07
N GLY A 47 -7.76 -17.64 -2.12
CA GLY A 47 -7.44 -17.63 -0.70
C GLY A 47 -6.42 -16.58 -0.30
N ILE A 48 -6.24 -15.51 -1.09
CA ILE A 48 -5.27 -14.44 -0.87
C ILE A 48 -5.99 -13.23 -0.28
N ALA A 49 -5.48 -12.68 0.82
CA ALA A 49 -6.03 -11.45 1.38
C ALA A 49 -5.73 -10.24 0.49
N LEU A 50 -6.76 -9.50 0.08
CA LEU A 50 -6.59 -8.24 -0.63
C LEU A 50 -6.41 -7.07 0.34
N ARG A 51 -5.31 -6.32 0.18
CA ARG A 51 -5.08 -5.02 0.82
C ARG A 51 -4.87 -3.93 -0.25
N PRO A 52 -5.93 -3.22 -0.66
CA PRO A 52 -5.86 -2.26 -1.75
C PRO A 52 -5.01 -1.04 -1.40
N HIS A 53 -4.33 -0.50 -2.40
CA HIS A 53 -3.50 0.68 -2.21
C HIS A 53 -4.29 1.97 -2.47
N ALA A 54 -4.51 2.74 -1.41
CA ALA A 54 -5.32 3.96 -1.43
C ALA A 54 -4.64 5.15 -2.13
N LYS A 55 -3.35 5.07 -2.51
CA LYS A 55 -2.62 6.17 -3.16
C LYS A 55 -3.28 6.63 -4.46
N THR A 56 -4.00 5.72 -5.13
CA THR A 56 -4.70 5.99 -6.39
C THR A 56 -5.85 6.98 -6.21
N HIS A 57 -6.63 6.84 -5.13
CA HIS A 57 -7.88 7.60 -4.96
C HIS A 57 -7.89 8.54 -3.76
N LYS A 58 -7.09 8.25 -2.72
CA LYS A 58 -6.98 9.03 -1.46
C LYS A 58 -8.34 9.40 -0.84
N SER A 59 -9.33 8.54 -1.05
CA SER A 59 -10.73 8.74 -0.69
C SER A 59 -11.19 7.72 0.35
N VAL A 60 -11.62 8.20 1.50
CA VAL A 60 -12.23 7.40 2.58
C VAL A 60 -13.47 6.65 2.07
N ALA A 61 -14.28 7.29 1.23
CA ALA A 61 -15.49 6.67 0.69
C ALA A 61 -15.18 5.43 -0.17
N ILE A 62 -14.14 5.50 -1.00
CA ILE A 62 -13.71 4.36 -1.83
C ILE A 62 -13.06 3.28 -0.98
N ALA A 63 -12.22 3.65 -0.01
CA ALA A 63 -11.61 2.69 0.92
C ALA A 63 -12.67 1.90 1.70
N ARG A 64 -13.73 2.58 2.17
CA ARG A 64 -14.86 1.90 2.85
C ARG A 64 -15.59 0.92 1.94
N ARG A 65 -15.78 1.25 0.66
CA ARG A 65 -16.36 0.32 -0.33
C ARG A 65 -15.48 -0.91 -0.52
N GLN A 66 -14.16 -0.74 -0.61
CA GLN A 66 -13.21 -1.85 -0.72
C GLN A 66 -13.23 -2.75 0.52
N ILE A 67 -13.22 -2.16 1.72
CA ILE A 67 -13.29 -2.90 2.99
C ILE A 67 -14.62 -3.64 3.10
N ALA A 68 -15.74 -2.99 2.77
CA ALA A 68 -17.06 -3.62 2.79
C ALA A 68 -17.19 -4.80 1.81
N ALA A 69 -16.42 -4.80 0.71
CA ALA A 69 -16.37 -5.92 -0.22
C ALA A 69 -15.57 -7.12 0.31
N GLY A 70 -14.68 -6.92 1.30
CA GLY A 70 -13.87 -8.00 1.89
C GLY A 70 -12.39 -7.68 2.07
N ALA A 71 -11.94 -6.47 1.69
CA ALA A 71 -10.53 -6.11 1.82
C ALA A 71 -10.06 -6.10 3.28
N ARG A 72 -8.84 -6.58 3.53
CA ARG A 72 -8.21 -6.60 4.85
C ARG A 72 -7.34 -5.37 5.04
N GLY A 73 -7.98 -4.30 5.50
CA GLY A 73 -7.34 -3.00 5.70
C GLY A 73 -6.97 -2.33 4.37
N ILE A 74 -6.06 -1.35 4.44
CA ILE A 74 -5.58 -0.61 3.26
C ILE A 74 -4.06 -0.42 3.29
N THR A 75 -3.50 -0.10 2.12
CA THR A 75 -2.11 0.31 1.95
C THR A 75 -2.04 1.79 1.55
N VAL A 76 -1.16 2.55 2.17
CA VAL A 76 -0.92 3.98 1.88
C VAL A 76 0.56 4.23 1.57
N ALA A 77 0.86 5.34 0.90
CA ALA A 77 2.21 5.71 0.49
C ALA A 77 2.87 6.69 1.46
N THR A 78 2.07 7.39 2.27
CA THR A 78 2.57 8.43 3.17
C THR A 78 1.92 8.37 4.56
N LEU A 79 2.62 8.95 5.53
CA LEU A 79 2.10 9.14 6.89
C LEU A 79 0.86 10.03 6.92
N GLY A 80 0.79 11.05 6.07
CA GLY A 80 -0.37 11.94 5.96
C GLY A 80 -1.62 11.23 5.43
N GLU A 81 -1.44 10.31 4.49
CA GLU A 81 -2.56 9.45 4.06
C GLU A 81 -3.04 8.55 5.21
N ALA A 82 -2.11 7.91 5.95
CA ALA A 82 -2.46 7.10 7.12
C ALA A 82 -3.28 7.91 8.14
N GLU A 83 -2.85 9.14 8.45
CA GLU A 83 -3.56 10.03 9.38
C GLU A 83 -5.00 10.29 8.98
N VAL A 84 -5.26 10.54 7.69
CA VAL A 84 -6.62 10.77 7.17
C VAL A 84 -7.49 9.53 7.33
N PHE A 85 -6.98 8.35 6.97
CA PHE A 85 -7.76 7.11 7.05
C PHE A 85 -7.99 6.66 8.50
N VAL A 86 -6.98 6.73 9.36
CA VAL A 86 -7.10 6.42 10.80
C VAL A 86 -8.06 7.39 11.48
N ALA A 87 -8.03 8.68 11.14
CA ALA A 87 -9.01 9.65 11.65
C ALA A 87 -10.45 9.34 11.21
N ALA A 88 -10.62 8.65 10.07
CA ALA A 88 -11.92 8.20 9.58
C ALA A 88 -12.36 6.82 10.11
N GLY A 89 -11.61 6.23 11.05
CA GLY A 89 -11.90 4.95 11.68
C GLY A 89 -11.40 3.72 10.92
N ILE A 90 -10.50 3.89 9.94
CA ILE A 90 -9.83 2.79 9.25
C ILE A 90 -8.43 2.65 9.86
N ASP A 91 -8.28 1.73 10.81
CA ASP A 91 -7.07 1.58 11.64
C ASP A 91 -6.15 0.41 11.22
N ASP A 92 -6.63 -0.52 10.40
CA ASP A 92 -5.79 -1.51 9.71
C ASP A 92 -5.12 -0.90 8.47
N VAL A 93 -4.02 -0.18 8.70
CA VAL A 93 -3.28 0.57 7.68
C VAL A 93 -1.83 0.07 7.57
N PHE A 94 -1.38 -0.19 6.34
CA PHE A 94 0.02 -0.45 6.03
C PHE A 94 0.61 0.73 5.26
N VAL A 95 1.66 1.36 5.80
CA VAL A 95 2.45 2.35 5.07
C VAL A 95 3.55 1.62 4.29
N ALA A 96 3.31 1.37 3.00
CA ALA A 96 4.23 0.66 2.11
C ALA A 96 5.37 1.55 1.61
N TYR A 97 6.12 2.13 2.56
CA TYR A 97 7.28 2.98 2.31
C TYR A 97 8.23 2.97 3.51
N PRO A 98 9.56 2.93 3.29
CA PRO A 98 10.56 3.04 4.36
C PRO A 98 10.56 4.46 4.94
N ILE A 99 9.83 4.64 6.04
CA ILE A 99 9.70 5.95 6.69
C ILE A 99 10.98 6.29 7.45
N TRP A 100 11.62 7.39 7.06
CA TRP A 100 12.63 8.04 7.91
C TRP A 100 11.96 8.81 9.04
N ALA A 101 11.84 8.18 10.21
CA ALA A 101 11.24 8.76 11.41
C ALA A 101 12.23 9.69 12.12
N ASP A 102 12.12 10.99 11.85
CA ASP A 102 12.92 12.03 12.50
C ASP A 102 12.09 13.31 12.68
N GLY A 103 12.47 14.12 13.67
CA GLY A 103 11.85 15.39 13.99
C GLY A 103 10.32 15.31 14.06
N PRO A 104 9.57 16.19 13.36
CA PRO A 104 8.11 16.17 13.37
C PRO A 104 7.49 14.85 12.90
N LYS A 105 8.19 14.08 12.05
CA LYS A 105 7.66 12.83 11.51
C LYS A 105 7.65 11.72 12.57
N ALA A 106 8.62 11.71 13.48
CA ALA A 106 8.64 10.79 14.61
C ALA A 106 7.42 11.01 15.53
N ALA A 107 7.14 12.27 15.90
CA ALA A 107 5.97 12.60 16.72
C ALA A 107 4.63 12.18 16.06
N ARG A 108 4.51 12.40 14.74
CA ARG A 108 3.34 11.99 13.96
C ARG A 108 3.19 10.46 13.88
N LEU A 109 4.29 9.74 13.66
CA LEU A 109 4.30 8.28 13.65
C LEU A 109 3.90 7.72 15.01
N ARG A 110 4.42 8.28 16.10
CA ARG A 110 4.05 7.90 17.47
C ARG A 110 2.55 8.10 17.71
N ALA A 111 2.01 9.27 17.36
CA ALA A 111 0.58 9.55 17.52
C ALA A 111 -0.31 8.61 16.67
N LEU A 112 0.12 8.28 15.45
CA LEU A 112 -0.54 7.29 14.61
C LEU A 112 -0.51 5.89 15.24
N HIS A 113 0.66 5.46 15.70
CA HIS A 113 0.85 4.17 16.37
C HIS A 113 -0.08 4.05 17.56
N ASP A 114 -0.14 5.05 18.43
CA ASP A 114 -1.00 5.04 19.62
C ASP A 114 -2.49 4.92 19.27
N ARG A 115 -2.92 5.46 18.10
CA ARG A 115 -4.32 5.45 17.64
C ARG A 115 -4.70 4.24 16.80
N ALA A 116 -3.75 3.60 16.12
CA ALA A 116 -3.98 2.51 15.17
C ALA A 116 -3.17 1.27 15.58
N PRO A 117 -3.77 0.36 16.37
CA PRO A 117 -3.08 -0.85 16.86
C PRO A 117 -2.56 -1.78 15.76
N ALA A 118 -3.21 -1.77 14.61
CA ALA A 118 -2.85 -2.56 13.44
C ALA A 118 -1.93 -1.82 12.45
N LEU A 119 -1.39 -0.64 12.80
CA LEU A 119 -0.46 0.09 11.95
C LEU A 119 0.77 -0.76 11.63
N ARG A 120 1.10 -0.82 10.33
CA ARG A 120 2.32 -1.46 9.81
C ARG A 120 3.11 -0.46 8.98
N VAL A 121 4.44 -0.56 9.02
CA VAL A 121 5.34 0.33 8.27
C VAL A 121 6.41 -0.49 7.52
N GLY A 122 6.70 -0.11 6.27
CA GLY A 122 7.81 -0.70 5.52
C GLY A 122 9.17 -0.28 6.09
N VAL A 123 10.18 -1.14 5.98
CA VAL A 123 11.56 -0.84 6.35
C VAL A 123 12.53 -1.53 5.39
N ASP A 124 13.66 -0.90 5.09
CA ASP A 124 14.67 -1.44 4.17
C ASP A 124 16.11 -1.22 4.66
N SER A 125 16.29 -0.79 5.91
CA SER A 125 17.61 -0.56 6.51
C SER A 125 17.59 -0.72 8.03
N ALA A 126 18.71 -1.17 8.60
CA ALA A 126 18.87 -1.30 10.05
C ALA A 126 18.71 0.05 10.76
N LEU A 127 19.33 1.12 10.23
CA LEU A 127 19.20 2.46 10.78
C LEU A 127 17.75 3.00 10.70
N GLY A 128 17.01 2.67 9.64
CA GLY A 128 15.58 2.97 9.56
C GLY A 128 14.80 2.25 10.66
N ALA A 129 15.09 0.97 10.88
CA ALA A 129 14.48 0.17 11.93
C ALA A 129 14.75 0.73 13.35
N GLU A 130 16.00 1.09 13.65
CA GLU A 130 16.37 1.71 14.93
C GLU A 130 15.60 3.00 15.19
N ARG A 131 15.41 3.85 14.17
CA ARG A 131 14.63 5.09 14.30
C ARG A 131 13.14 4.84 14.52
N LEU A 132 12.57 3.87 13.82
CA LEU A 132 11.18 3.45 14.03
C LEU A 132 11.00 2.94 15.47
N ALA A 133 11.90 2.10 15.95
CA ALA A 133 11.88 1.58 17.32
C ALA A 133 11.99 2.69 18.37
N ALA A 134 12.97 3.59 18.22
CA ALA A 134 13.16 4.72 19.11
C ALA A 134 11.91 5.64 19.19
N THR A 135 11.18 5.78 18.07
CA THR A 135 9.96 6.60 18.00
C THR A 135 8.82 6.04 18.87
N VAL A 136 8.71 4.72 18.99
CA VAL A 136 7.65 4.04 19.75
C VAL A 136 8.13 3.50 21.11
N ALA A 137 9.40 3.72 21.45
CA ALA A 137 9.98 3.30 22.72
C ALA A 137 9.22 3.88 23.93
N GLY A 138 9.22 3.11 25.03
CA GLY A 138 8.48 3.46 26.25
C GLY A 138 6.95 3.38 26.13
N GLY A 139 6.42 2.98 24.97
CA GLY A 139 5.00 2.64 24.80
C GLY A 139 4.69 1.20 25.22
N GLY A 140 3.40 0.88 25.36
CA GLY A 140 2.94 -0.47 25.75
C GLY A 140 2.91 -1.49 24.61
N ARG A 141 3.30 -1.12 23.39
CA ARG A 141 3.22 -1.99 22.20
C ARG A 141 4.32 -1.66 21.19
N ALA A 142 4.98 -2.70 20.68
CA ALA A 142 5.95 -2.60 19.60
C ALA A 142 5.28 -2.26 18.24
N LEU A 143 5.97 -1.50 17.40
CA LEU A 143 5.51 -1.21 16.03
C LEU A 143 5.75 -2.44 15.14
N THR A 144 4.75 -2.77 14.33
CA THR A 144 4.87 -3.84 13.34
C THR A 144 5.48 -3.32 12.04
N VAL A 145 6.46 -4.04 11.51
CA VAL A 145 7.14 -3.70 10.26
C VAL A 145 7.15 -4.84 9.27
N LEU A 146 7.25 -4.50 7.98
CA LEU A 146 7.56 -5.44 6.91
C LEU A 146 8.83 -4.98 6.20
N VAL A 147 9.73 -5.92 5.91
CA VAL A 147 10.99 -5.61 5.21
C VAL A 147 10.74 -5.53 3.70
N GLU A 148 11.13 -4.42 3.05
CA GLU A 148 10.96 -4.23 1.61
C GLU A 148 12.04 -4.98 0.83
N VAL A 149 11.61 -5.75 -0.17
CA VAL A 149 12.45 -6.49 -1.11
C VAL A 149 12.35 -5.82 -2.47
N ASP A 150 13.48 -5.46 -3.08
CA ASP A 150 13.52 -4.97 -4.46
C ASP A 150 13.51 -6.18 -5.41
N PRO A 151 12.46 -6.36 -6.25
CA PRO A 151 12.40 -7.47 -7.18
C PRO A 151 13.19 -7.20 -8.48
N GLY A 152 13.86 -6.06 -8.60
CA GLY A 152 14.45 -5.55 -9.85
C GLY A 152 13.77 -4.29 -10.38
N ASN A 153 12.95 -3.64 -9.54
CA ASN A 153 12.36 -2.34 -9.83
C ASN A 153 13.38 -1.20 -9.74
N GLY A 154 14.41 -1.32 -8.89
CA GLY A 154 15.49 -0.34 -8.78
C GLY A 154 15.07 0.96 -8.12
N ARG A 155 14.27 0.87 -7.05
CA ARG A 155 13.69 2.04 -6.35
C ARG A 155 14.05 2.09 -4.87
N THR A 156 13.45 1.21 -4.08
CA THR A 156 13.66 1.02 -2.64
C THR A 156 13.59 -0.48 -2.37
N GLY A 157 14.04 -0.90 -1.19
CA GLY A 157 14.09 -2.30 -0.82
C GLY A 157 15.44 -2.96 -1.07
N LEU A 158 15.58 -4.14 -0.50
CA LEU A 158 16.83 -4.90 -0.45
C LEU A 158 16.88 -5.91 -1.59
N VAL A 159 18.05 -6.03 -2.23
CA VAL A 159 18.24 -6.86 -3.44
C VAL A 159 18.71 -8.29 -3.16
N SER A 160 19.09 -8.60 -1.91
CA SER A 160 19.58 -9.94 -1.54
C SER A 160 18.89 -10.47 -0.28
N ALA A 161 18.69 -11.79 -0.24
CA ALA A 161 18.05 -12.46 0.90
C ALA A 161 18.84 -12.28 2.21
N GLN A 162 20.18 -12.27 2.15
CA GLN A 162 21.02 -12.00 3.32
C GLN A 162 20.78 -10.59 3.87
N ALA A 163 20.71 -9.58 3.00
CA ALA A 163 20.47 -8.21 3.46
C ALA A 163 19.07 -8.05 4.08
N VAL A 164 18.06 -8.73 3.52
CA VAL A 164 16.71 -8.80 4.11
C VAL A 164 16.75 -9.40 5.51
N LEU A 165 17.47 -10.52 5.68
CA LEU A 165 17.63 -11.18 6.98
C LEU A 165 18.37 -10.30 7.99
N ASP A 166 19.42 -9.60 7.57
CA ASP A 166 20.18 -8.70 8.43
C ASP A 166 19.32 -7.53 8.93
N VAL A 167 18.52 -6.92 8.04
CA VAL A 167 17.57 -5.86 8.42
C VAL A 167 16.44 -6.39 9.30
N ALA A 168 15.91 -7.58 9.02
CA ALA A 168 14.90 -8.21 9.85
C ALA A 168 15.42 -8.46 11.29
N ARG A 169 16.64 -9.00 11.43
CA ARG A 169 17.29 -9.21 12.72
C ARG A 169 17.55 -7.90 13.46
N ALA A 170 18.01 -6.86 12.76
CA ALA A 170 18.21 -5.55 13.34
C ALA A 170 16.89 -4.95 13.85
N ALA A 171 15.80 -5.09 13.09
CA ALA A 171 14.48 -4.62 13.49
C ALA A 171 13.95 -5.36 14.73
N ASP A 172 14.07 -6.69 14.77
CA ASP A 172 13.68 -7.52 15.91
C ASP A 172 14.49 -7.16 17.17
N MET A 173 15.82 -7.08 17.05
CA MET A 173 16.70 -6.65 18.14
C MET A 173 16.40 -5.24 18.67
N ALA A 174 15.93 -4.34 17.80
CA ALA A 174 15.51 -3.00 18.20
C ALA A 174 14.14 -2.99 18.92
N GLY A 175 13.44 -4.12 19.00
CA GLY A 175 12.16 -4.27 19.66
C GLY A 175 10.93 -4.02 18.77
N LEU A 176 11.09 -4.13 17.45
CA LEU A 176 9.97 -4.10 16.49
C LEU A 176 9.40 -5.50 16.27
N VAL A 177 8.16 -5.59 15.80
CA VAL A 177 7.56 -6.85 15.37
C VAL A 177 7.74 -6.99 13.86
N VAL A 178 8.61 -7.90 13.42
CA VAL A 178 8.79 -8.22 12.00
C VAL A 178 7.67 -9.15 11.54
N ALA A 179 6.70 -8.64 10.78
CA ALA A 179 5.55 -9.42 10.31
C ALA A 179 5.80 -10.18 9.00
N GLY A 180 6.89 -9.87 8.30
CA GLY A 180 7.26 -10.51 7.04
C GLY A 180 7.94 -9.55 6.07
N VAL A 181 7.83 -9.86 4.79
CA VAL A 181 8.42 -9.12 3.68
C VAL A 181 7.34 -8.61 2.73
N PHE A 182 7.65 -7.56 1.97
CA PHE A 182 6.81 -7.08 0.87
C PHE A 182 7.65 -6.61 -0.31
N SER A 183 7.03 -6.53 -1.48
CA SER A 183 7.67 -6.04 -2.70
C SER A 183 6.71 -5.21 -3.54
N HIS A 184 7.24 -4.57 -4.57
CA HIS A 184 6.45 -3.91 -5.61
C HIS A 184 7.13 -4.02 -6.97
N GLY A 185 6.55 -4.83 -7.86
CA GLY A 185 6.94 -5.02 -9.26
C GLY A 185 6.63 -3.82 -10.17
N GLY A 186 7.07 -2.61 -9.81
CA GLY A 186 6.81 -1.38 -10.55
C GLY A 186 7.37 -1.35 -11.98
N HIS A 187 8.31 -2.23 -12.32
CA HIS A 187 8.80 -2.39 -13.69
C HIS A 187 7.77 -3.11 -14.59
N GLY A 188 6.71 -3.70 -14.01
CA GLY A 188 5.60 -4.32 -14.72
C GLY A 188 4.71 -3.36 -15.52
N TYR A 189 4.78 -2.04 -15.24
CA TYR A 189 4.07 -1.02 -16.03
C TYR A 189 4.71 -0.77 -17.41
N ARG A 190 5.89 -1.34 -17.68
CA ARG A 190 6.51 -1.29 -19.02
C ARG A 190 5.76 -2.20 -19.99
N VAL A 191 5.77 -1.85 -21.28
CA VAL A 191 5.16 -2.69 -22.33
C VAL A 191 5.76 -4.09 -22.28
N GLY A 192 4.92 -5.10 -22.06
CA GLY A 192 5.34 -6.51 -21.92
C GLY A 192 5.97 -6.89 -20.59
N GLY A 193 6.09 -5.98 -19.62
CA GLY A 193 6.81 -6.21 -18.36
C GLY A 193 6.00 -6.92 -17.27
N ALA A 194 4.69 -7.06 -17.42
CA ALA A 194 3.81 -7.55 -16.35
C ALA A 194 4.14 -8.99 -15.91
N ALA A 195 4.38 -9.89 -16.87
CA ALA A 195 4.70 -11.29 -16.56
C ALA A 195 6.06 -11.42 -15.86
N SER A 196 7.10 -10.78 -16.41
CA SER A 196 8.43 -10.80 -15.81
C SER A 196 8.42 -10.19 -14.41
N ALA A 197 7.67 -9.10 -14.19
CA ALA A 197 7.55 -8.50 -12.86
C ALA A 197 6.93 -9.44 -11.83
N GLY A 198 5.91 -10.21 -12.22
CA GLY A 198 5.35 -11.23 -11.35
C GLY A 198 6.34 -12.34 -11.01
N GLU A 199 7.08 -12.84 -12.01
CA GLU A 199 8.13 -13.86 -11.81
C GLU A 199 9.27 -13.36 -10.91
N ASP A 200 9.64 -12.10 -11.11
CA ASP A 200 10.68 -11.41 -10.34
C ASP A 200 10.26 -11.22 -8.87
N GLU A 201 9.02 -10.80 -8.62
CA GLU A 201 8.47 -10.71 -7.26
C GLU A 201 8.39 -12.07 -6.58
N VAL A 202 7.90 -13.11 -7.27
CA VAL A 202 7.83 -14.47 -6.72
C VAL A 202 9.22 -14.98 -6.32
N ARG A 203 10.22 -14.79 -7.19
CA ARG A 203 11.60 -15.22 -6.94
C ARG A 203 12.21 -14.46 -5.76
N ALA A 204 12.09 -13.13 -5.75
CA ALA A 204 12.71 -12.30 -4.72
C ALA A 204 12.08 -12.52 -3.33
N LEU A 205 10.75 -12.55 -3.26
CA LEU A 205 10.03 -12.84 -2.00
C LEU A 205 10.26 -14.29 -1.53
N GLY A 206 10.29 -15.26 -2.46
CA GLY A 206 10.58 -16.66 -2.13
C GLY A 206 11.98 -16.85 -1.55
N ALA A 207 12.99 -16.20 -2.13
CA ALA A 207 14.36 -16.24 -1.60
C ALA A 207 14.46 -15.57 -0.22
N ALA A 208 13.78 -14.44 -0.03
CA ALA A 208 13.75 -13.73 1.25
C ALA A 208 13.05 -14.53 2.36
N ALA A 209 11.96 -15.24 2.04
CA ALA A 209 11.21 -16.05 2.99
C ALA A 209 11.94 -17.35 3.40
N ALA A 210 12.91 -17.81 2.61
CA ALA A 210 13.66 -19.04 2.84
C ALA A 210 14.99 -18.83 3.61
N ALA A 211 15.39 -17.58 3.86
CA ALA A 211 16.61 -17.21 4.57
C ALA A 211 16.42 -17.17 6.09
#